data_AF-A0A923V3D1-F1
#
_entry.id   AF-A0A923V3D1-F1
#
_cell.length_a   1.000
_cell.length_b   1.000
_cell.length_c   1.000
_cell.angle_alpha   90.00
_cell.angle_beta   90.00
_cell.angle_gamma   90.00
#
_symmetry.space_group_name_H-M   'P 1'
#
loop_
_entity.id
_entity.type
_entity.pdbx_description
1 polymer ?
#
loop_
_entity_poly.entity_id
_entity_poly.type
_entity_poly.pdbx_seq_one_letter_code
_entity_poly.pdbx_strand_id
1 'polypeptide(L)'
;DPEARKKQLQDIIAATKSTPKAKSSQNKAPKIDTKLISFELNKQGKSIADIATERNFTVHTIEGHLAHYISKNELSVTDFLTEETVEKVLAASKKLDTKNFGELKSFLGSEVSYGEIKMALASVSANAD
;
A
#
# COMPACT_ATOMS: atom_id res chain seq x y z
N ASP A 1 -3.07 8.89 -30.84
CA ASP A 1 -1.79 9.00 -30.11
C ASP A 1 -1.96 8.63 -28.63
N PRO A 2 -1.36 7.54 -28.14
CA PRO A 2 -1.53 7.07 -26.75
C PRO A 2 -0.89 7.99 -25.70
N GLU A 3 -0.03 8.94 -26.10
CA GLU A 3 0.59 9.92 -25.20
C GLU A 3 -0.36 11.05 -24.79
N ALA A 4 -1.26 11.48 -25.69
CA ALA A 4 -2.22 12.54 -25.38
C ALA A 4 -3.23 12.10 -24.30
N ARG A 5 -3.59 10.82 -24.26
CA ARG A 5 -4.55 10.26 -23.29
C ARG A 5 -3.93 10.08 -21.90
N LYS A 6 -2.62 9.84 -21.82
CA LYS A 6 -1.86 9.82 -20.56
C LYS A 6 -1.73 11.22 -19.95
N LYS A 7 -1.56 12.23 -20.79
CA LYS A 7 -1.43 13.63 -20.33
C LYS A 7 -2.74 14.17 -19.75
N GLN A 8 -3.88 13.86 -20.37
CA GLN A 8 -5.18 14.33 -19.88
C GLN A 8 -5.64 13.69 -18.56
N LEU A 9 -5.17 12.47 -18.25
CA LEU A 9 -5.42 11.81 -16.95
C LEU A 9 -4.52 12.35 -15.84
N GLN A 10 -3.40 12.99 -16.16
CA GLN A 10 -2.47 13.56 -15.18
C GLN A 10 -2.97 14.91 -14.62
N ASP A 11 -3.70 15.68 -15.43
CA ASP A 11 -4.18 17.01 -15.03
C ASP A 11 -5.40 16.95 -14.07
N ILE A 12 -6.25 15.92 -14.16
CA ILE A 12 -7.37 15.73 -13.21
C ILE A 12 -6.86 15.29 -11.82
N ILE A 13 -5.76 14.53 -11.76
CA ILE A 13 -5.12 14.07 -10.52
C ILE A 13 -4.39 15.22 -9.80
N ALA A 14 -4.03 16.29 -10.50
CA ALA A 14 -3.40 17.47 -9.91
C ALA A 14 -4.38 18.35 -9.12
N ALA A 15 -5.68 18.33 -9.44
CA ALA A 15 -6.69 19.17 -8.80
C ALA A 15 -7.20 18.63 -7.44
N THR A 16 -6.87 17.39 -7.07
CA THR A 16 -7.25 16.80 -5.76
C THR A 16 -6.07 16.67 -4.80
N LYS A 17 -4.92 17.27 -5.13
CA LYS A 17 -3.80 17.52 -4.23
C LYS A 17 -4.18 18.58 -3.17
N SER A 18 -4.87 18.14 -2.12
CA SER A 18 -4.99 18.88 -0.87
C SER A 18 -4.59 17.99 0.31
N THR A 19 -3.29 17.96 0.58
CA THR A 19 -2.63 17.54 1.84
C THR A 19 -3.21 18.29 3.06
N PRO A 20 -3.06 17.85 4.34
CA PRO A 20 -1.75 17.69 4.98
C PRO A 20 -1.57 16.58 6.03
N LYS A 21 -0.29 16.21 6.17
CA LYS A 21 0.39 15.63 7.33
C LYS A 21 -0.06 16.30 8.64
N ALA A 22 -0.58 15.54 9.61
CA ALA A 22 -0.77 16.03 10.99
C ALA A 22 -0.72 14.89 12.02
N LYS A 23 0.32 14.91 12.86
CA LYS A 23 0.24 14.40 14.23
C LYS A 23 -0.75 15.30 14.99
N SER A 24 -1.79 14.74 15.58
CA SER A 24 -2.26 15.09 16.94
C SER A 24 -3.62 14.48 17.28
N SER A 25 -3.63 13.86 18.46
CA SER A 25 -4.67 13.71 19.47
C SER A 25 -6.08 14.29 19.26
N GLN A 26 -7.03 13.46 19.73
CA GLN A 26 -8.31 13.81 20.37
C GLN A 26 -9.51 14.20 19.51
N ASN A 27 -10.42 13.23 19.43
CA ASN A 27 -11.86 13.34 19.67
C ASN A 27 -12.64 14.34 18.80
N LYS A 28 -13.28 13.86 17.71
CA LYS A 28 -14.47 14.45 17.07
C LYS A 28 -14.92 13.61 15.88
N ALA A 29 -16.01 12.84 16.06
CA ALA A 29 -16.82 12.10 15.08
C ALA A 29 -16.06 11.14 14.15
N PRO A 30 -16.60 9.95 13.81
CA PRO A 30 -15.89 9.03 12.93
C PRO A 30 -15.88 9.64 11.52
N LYS A 31 -14.84 10.43 11.21
CA LYS A 31 -14.35 10.53 9.83
C LYS A 31 -14.12 9.09 9.44
N ILE A 32 -14.99 8.57 8.58
CA ILE A 32 -14.91 7.18 8.15
C ILE A 32 -13.50 7.02 7.60
N ASP A 33 -12.66 6.31 8.36
CA ASP A 33 -11.26 6.21 8.02
C ASP A 33 -11.23 5.40 6.73
N THR A 34 -10.85 6.03 5.63
CA THR A 34 -10.93 5.39 4.32
C THR A 34 -10.07 4.13 4.30
N LYS A 35 -9.08 4.02 5.19
CA LYS A 35 -8.29 2.81 5.40
C LYS A 35 -9.11 1.69 6.06
N LEU A 36 -9.97 2.04 7.02
CA LEU A 36 -10.81 1.09 7.75
C LEU A 36 -11.83 0.42 6.84
N ILE A 37 -12.44 1.16 5.90
CA ILE A 37 -13.32 0.55 4.89
C ILE A 37 -12.57 -0.49 4.04
N SER A 38 -11.33 -0.18 3.60
CA SER A 38 -10.52 -1.15 2.86
C SER A 38 -10.23 -2.41 3.68
N PHE A 39 -9.91 -2.23 4.96
CA PHE A 39 -9.64 -3.31 5.89
C PHE A 39 -10.87 -4.19 6.12
N GLU A 40 -12.04 -3.59 6.39
CA GLU A 40 -13.28 -4.34 6.61
C GLU A 40 -13.68 -5.15 5.37
N LEU A 41 -13.61 -4.56 4.17
CA LEU A 41 -13.89 -5.28 2.93
C LEU A 41 -12.92 -6.44 2.71
N ASN A 42 -11.65 -6.27 3.09
CA ASN A 42 -10.70 -7.36 3.02
C ASN A 42 -11.00 -8.47 4.04
N LYS A 43 -11.39 -8.13 5.28
CA LYS A 43 -11.85 -9.12 6.27
C LYS A 43 -13.13 -9.86 5.83
N GLN A 44 -13.93 -9.26 4.95
CA GLN A 44 -15.07 -9.91 4.31
C GLN A 44 -14.65 -10.88 3.18
N GLY A 45 -13.35 -11.06 2.94
CA GLY A 45 -12.82 -11.96 1.92
C GLY A 45 -12.70 -11.34 0.53
N LYS A 46 -12.87 -10.03 0.38
CA LYS A 46 -12.65 -9.36 -0.93
C LYS A 46 -11.16 -9.19 -1.22
N SER A 47 -10.79 -9.40 -2.47
CA SER A 47 -9.41 -9.20 -2.94
C SER A 47 -9.08 -7.71 -3.03
N ILE A 48 -7.80 -7.36 -2.97
CA ILE A 48 -7.33 -5.97 -3.14
C ILE A 48 -7.87 -5.33 -4.44
N ALA A 49 -7.87 -6.10 -5.53
CA ALA A 49 -8.37 -5.65 -6.84
C ALA A 49 -9.89 -5.37 -6.83
N ASP A 50 -10.67 -6.20 -6.13
CA ASP A 50 -12.12 -6.02 -6.00
C ASP A 50 -12.41 -4.77 -5.16
N ILE A 51 -11.70 -4.60 -4.05
CA ILE A 51 -11.83 -3.44 -3.17
C ILE A 51 -11.46 -2.15 -3.93
N ALA A 52 -10.39 -2.20 -4.73
CA ALA A 52 -9.98 -1.09 -5.58
C ALA A 52 -11.08 -0.71 -6.57
N THR A 53 -11.67 -1.71 -7.24
CA THR A 53 -12.76 -1.50 -8.21
C THR A 53 -14.02 -0.94 -7.52
N GLU A 54 -14.46 -1.58 -6.44
CA GLU A 54 -15.67 -1.20 -5.70
C GLU A 54 -15.60 0.22 -5.15
N ARG A 55 -14.41 0.63 -4.70
CA ARG A 55 -14.17 1.94 -4.12
C ARG A 55 -13.63 2.97 -5.11
N ASN A 56 -13.50 2.61 -6.39
CA ASN A 56 -12.89 3.45 -7.42
C ASN A 56 -11.50 3.99 -7.04
N PHE A 57 -10.70 3.15 -6.37
CA PHE A 57 -9.30 3.44 -6.05
C PHE A 57 -8.36 2.59 -6.93
N THR A 58 -7.08 2.97 -6.95
CA THR A 58 -6.06 2.11 -7.55
C THR A 58 -5.68 1.00 -6.58
N VAL A 59 -5.32 -0.18 -7.10
CA VAL A 59 -4.77 -1.30 -6.32
C VAL A 59 -3.66 -0.80 -5.40
N HIS A 60 -2.75 0.03 -5.91
CA HIS A 60 -1.65 0.61 -5.14
C HIS A 60 -2.10 1.45 -3.93
N THR A 61 -3.24 2.13 -4.04
CA THR A 61 -3.81 2.89 -2.91
C THR A 61 -4.35 1.94 -1.85
N ILE A 62 -5.03 0.86 -2.26
CA ILE A 62 -5.56 -0.15 -1.35
C ILE A 62 -4.44 -0.93 -0.67
N GLU A 63 -3.41 -1.36 -1.40
CA GLU A 63 -2.20 -1.99 -0.84
C GLU A 63 -1.57 -1.08 0.23
N GLY A 64 -1.48 0.23 -0.05
CA GLY A 64 -0.99 1.22 0.91
C GLY A 64 -1.88 1.37 2.16
N HIS A 65 -3.20 1.24 2.01
CA HIS A 65 -4.12 1.22 3.16
C HIS A 65 -3.96 -0.04 3.99
N LEU A 66 -3.88 -1.21 3.35
CA LEU A 66 -3.75 -2.51 4.01
C LEU A 66 -2.39 -2.69 4.69
N ALA A 67 -1.31 -2.17 4.09
CA ALA A 67 0.03 -2.19 4.70
C ALA A 67 0.04 -1.58 6.11
N HIS A 68 -0.79 -0.56 6.38
CA HIS A 68 -0.93 0.03 7.72
C HIS A 68 -1.50 -0.96 8.74
N TYR A 69 -2.43 -1.82 8.33
CA TYR A 69 -3.01 -2.87 9.18
C TYR A 69 -2.10 -4.09 9.30
N ILE A 70 -1.32 -4.38 8.25
CA ILE A 70 -0.25 -5.38 8.32
C ILE A 70 0.78 -4.97 9.38
N SER A 71 1.24 -3.71 9.39
CA SER A 71 2.17 -3.22 10.43
C SER A 71 1.60 -3.24 11.86
N LYS A 72 0.28 -3.35 11.99
CA LYS A 72 -0.42 -3.48 13.28
C LYS A 72 -0.71 -4.92 13.67
N ASN A 73 -0.26 -5.88 12.86
CA ASN A 73 -0.55 -7.30 13.04
C ASN A 73 -2.05 -7.65 12.99
N GLU A 74 -2.86 -6.78 12.38
CA GLU A 74 -4.30 -6.99 12.16
C GLU A 74 -4.59 -7.76 10.86
N LEU A 75 -3.62 -7.77 9.94
CA LEU A 75 -3.63 -8.52 8.68
C LEU A 75 -2.31 -9.24 8.51
N SER A 76 -2.34 -10.47 8.00
CA SER A 76 -1.13 -11.19 7.65
C SER A 76 -0.68 -10.78 6.24
N VAL A 77 0.60 -10.44 6.08
CA VAL A 77 1.16 -10.16 4.75
C VAL A 77 1.08 -11.38 3.82
N THR A 78 1.11 -12.58 4.39
CA THR A 78 1.04 -13.87 3.70
C THR A 78 -0.30 -14.14 3.05
N ASP A 79 -1.36 -13.41 3.44
CA ASP A 79 -2.67 -13.48 2.80
C ASP A 79 -2.69 -12.73 1.44
N PHE A 80 -1.71 -11.85 1.21
CA PHE A 80 -1.64 -11.01 0.01
C PHE A 80 -0.46 -11.35 -0.88
N LEU A 81 0.66 -11.74 -0.27
CA LEU A 81 1.93 -12.04 -0.94
C LEU A 81 2.36 -13.44 -0.58
N THR A 82 3.03 -14.11 -1.51
CA THR A 82 3.73 -15.35 -1.20
C THR A 82 4.92 -15.06 -0.27
N GLU A 83 5.26 -16.03 0.57
CA GLU A 83 6.45 -15.95 1.42
C GLU A 83 7.71 -15.65 0.60
N GLU A 84 7.84 -16.24 -0.58
CA GLU A 84 8.94 -15.97 -1.51
C GLU A 84 9.05 -14.48 -1.87
N THR A 85 7.94 -13.82 -2.19
CA THR A 85 7.93 -12.38 -2.53
C THR A 85 8.30 -11.54 -1.31
N VAL A 86 7.77 -11.88 -0.14
CA VAL A 86 8.11 -11.19 1.12
C VAL A 86 9.60 -11.32 1.39
N GLU A 87 10.14 -12.54 1.39
CA GLU A 87 11.55 -12.81 1.61
C GLU A 87 12.44 -12.10 0.59
N LYS A 88 12.08 -12.09 -0.70
CA LYS A 88 12.81 -11.34 -1.74
C LYS A 88 12.91 -9.86 -1.39
N VAL A 89 11.80 -9.23 -1.00
CA VAL A 89 11.80 -7.80 -0.60
C VAL A 89 12.65 -7.57 0.64
N LEU A 90 12.53 -8.42 1.65
CA LEU A 90 13.27 -8.31 2.91
C LEU A 90 14.76 -8.53 2.70
N ALA A 91 15.14 -9.50 1.89
CA ALA A 91 16.51 -9.77 1.50
C ALA A 91 17.10 -8.59 0.73
N ALA A 92 16.35 -8.01 -0.22
CA ALA A 92 16.77 -6.81 -0.94
C ALA A 92 16.98 -5.62 0.01
N SER A 93 16.05 -5.41 0.96
CA SER A 93 16.15 -4.34 1.96
C SER A 93 17.37 -4.49 2.86
N LYS A 94 17.65 -5.71 3.33
CA LYS A 94 18.86 -6.00 4.13
C LYS A 94 20.15 -5.87 3.30
N LYS A 95 20.15 -6.34 2.05
CA LYS A 95 21.33 -6.34 1.17
C LYS A 95 21.76 -4.93 0.78
N LEU A 96 20.79 -4.06 0.53
CA LEU A 96 21.01 -2.66 0.17
C LEU A 96 21.08 -1.73 1.39
N ASP A 97 20.79 -2.26 2.58
CA ASP A 97 20.61 -1.51 3.83
C ASP A 97 19.69 -0.28 3.68
N THR A 98 18.66 -0.43 2.83
CA THR A 98 17.73 0.65 2.49
C THR A 98 16.29 0.20 2.68
N LYS A 99 15.46 1.14 3.15
CA LYS A 99 14.00 1.01 3.18
C LYS A 99 13.34 1.87 2.09
N ASN A 100 14.15 2.39 1.16
CA ASN A 100 13.66 3.22 0.07
C ASN A 100 12.95 2.36 -0.98
N PHE A 101 11.65 2.60 -1.16
CA PHE A 101 10.85 1.87 -2.13
C PHE A 101 11.39 1.95 -3.56
N GLY A 102 11.97 3.09 -3.94
CA GLY A 102 12.52 3.28 -5.29
C GLY A 102 13.73 2.40 -5.56
N GLU A 103 14.64 2.29 -4.61
CA GLU A 103 15.84 1.44 -4.72
C GLU A 103 15.46 -0.04 -4.72
N LEU A 104 14.56 -0.44 -3.81
CA LEU A 104 14.03 -1.80 -3.76
C LEU A 104 13.32 -2.18 -5.05
N LYS A 105 12.52 -1.27 -5.62
CA LYS A 105 11.86 -1.51 -6.90
C LYS A 105 12.86 -1.63 -8.05
N SER A 106 13.93 -0.85 -8.04
CA SER A 106 15.01 -0.98 -9.03
C SER A 106 15.72 -2.32 -8.92
N PHE A 107 15.99 -2.78 -7.69
CA PHE A 107 16.68 -4.04 -7.43
C PHE A 107 15.84 -5.28 -7.72
N LEU A 108 14.57 -5.27 -7.32
CA LEU A 108 13.61 -6.36 -7.54
C LEU A 108 13.03 -6.37 -8.96
N GLY A 109 13.18 -5.26 -9.70
CA GLY A 109 12.71 -5.13 -11.06
C GLY A 109 11.18 -5.04 -11.18
N SER A 110 10.67 -5.34 -12.37
CA SER A 110 9.25 -5.22 -12.71
C SER A 110 8.37 -6.27 -12.04
N GLU A 111 8.94 -7.36 -11.54
CA GLU A 111 8.21 -8.51 -10.96
C GLU A 111 7.49 -8.16 -9.66
N VAL A 112 8.05 -7.26 -8.84
CA VAL A 112 7.47 -6.91 -7.53
C VAL A 112 6.94 -5.48 -7.54
N SER A 113 5.64 -5.29 -7.35
CA SER A 113 4.97 -4.00 -7.37
C SER A 113 5.29 -3.16 -6.13
N TYR A 114 5.14 -1.83 -6.25
CA TYR A 114 5.40 -0.92 -5.13
C TYR A 114 4.55 -1.22 -3.89
N GLY A 115 3.33 -1.75 -4.05
CA GLY A 115 2.48 -2.08 -2.91
C GLY A 115 2.92 -3.37 -2.22
N GLU A 116 3.37 -4.36 -2.98
CA GLU A 116 3.97 -5.59 -2.44
C GLU A 116 5.21 -5.25 -1.59
N ILE A 117 6.09 -4.38 -2.09
CA ILE A 117 7.26 -3.89 -1.33
C ILE A 117 6.80 -3.24 -0.02
N LYS A 118 5.75 -2.40 -0.07
CA LYS A 118 5.23 -1.71 1.10
C LYS A 118 4.61 -2.67 2.13
N MET A 119 3.85 -3.67 1.68
CA MET A 119 3.25 -4.68 2.55
C MET A 119 4.32 -5.59 3.20
N ALA A 120 5.32 -6.01 2.42
CA ALA A 120 6.44 -6.81 2.92
C ALA A 120 7.30 -6.04 3.95
N LEU A 121 7.58 -4.76 3.73
CA LEU A 121 8.29 -3.94 4.74
C LEU A 121 7.44 -3.68 5.98
N ALA A 122 6.12 -3.57 5.83
CA ALA A 122 5.21 -3.39 6.95
C ALA A 122 5.18 -4.62 7.87
N SER A 123 5.30 -5.83 7.33
CA SER A 123 5.31 -7.07 8.14
C SER A 123 6.49 -7.14 9.10
N VAL A 124 7.65 -6.58 8.75
CA VAL A 124 8.81 -6.50 9.66
C VAL A 124 8.51 -5.65 10.88
N SER A 125 7.74 -4.57 10.69
CA SER A 125 7.39 -3.67 11.79
C SER A 125 6.37 -4.30 12.73
N ALA A 126 5.55 -5.22 12.23
CA ALA A 126 4.55 -5.95 13.02
C ALA A 126 5.15 -7.04 13.92
N ASN A 127 6.29 -7.62 13.52
CA ASN A 127 6.97 -8.70 14.24
C ASN A 127 8.01 -8.17 15.26
N ALA A 128 8.12 -6.86 15.43
CA ALA A 128 9.14 -6.22 16.27
C ALA A 128 8.65 -5.85 17.69
N ASP A 129 7.43 -6.25 18.07
CA ASP A 129 6.81 -6.00 19.37
C ASP A 129 6.68 -7.28 20.22
#